data_AF-X0XWY2-F1
#
_entry.id   AF-X0XWY2-F1
#
_cell.length_a   1.000
_cell.length_b   1.000
_cell.length_c   1.000
_cell.angle_alpha   90.00
_cell.angle_beta   90.00
_cell.angle_gamma   90.00
#
_symmetry.space_group_name_H-M   'P 1'
#
loop_
_entity.id
_entity.type
_entity.pdbx_description
1 polymer ?
#
loop_
_entity_poly.entity_id
_entity_poly.type
_entity_poly.pdbx_seq_one_letter_code
_entity_poly.pdbx_strand_id
1 'polypeptide(L)'
;MRLFEYGIQQAITEADGFDLLTMGHPEGPGCYCAANNLLRNFLDKLSSAYDFVVIDNEAGMEHLSRRTTNKVDLLCIVAEPTPLGAVTAQRIFELAEQLPISVKQIGIIWNKANSSKKLDGMNIFGCVPYDQAVLDASMQGETIFDVEQNSSAFVAVRKILEQNLTS
;
A
#
# COMPACT_ATOMS: atom_id res chain seq x y z
N MET A 1 -23.69 13.85 -8.19
CA MET A 1 -22.22 13.83 -8.42
C MET A 1 -21.50 14.86 -7.56
N ARG A 2 -21.77 16.18 -7.69
CA ARG A 2 -21.15 17.24 -6.86
C ARG A 2 -21.29 17.06 -5.34
N LEU A 3 -22.45 16.59 -4.85
CA LEU A 3 -22.68 16.39 -3.41
C LEU A 3 -21.77 15.29 -2.79
N PHE A 4 -21.40 14.29 -3.59
CA PHE A 4 -20.55 13.19 -3.13
C PHE A 4 -19.06 13.53 -3.22
N GLU A 5 -18.64 14.25 -4.27
CA GLU A 5 -17.29 14.84 -4.35
C GLU A 5 -17.04 15.77 -3.16
N TYR A 6 -18.03 16.58 -2.77
CA TYR A 6 -17.98 17.39 -1.56
C TYR A 6 -17.91 16.55 -0.27
N GLY A 7 -18.65 15.43 -0.21
CA GLY A 7 -18.60 14.50 0.91
C GLY A 7 -17.24 13.79 1.06
N ILE A 8 -16.58 13.43 -0.04
CA ILE A 8 -15.22 12.88 0.02
C ILE A 8 -14.21 13.95 0.41
N GLN A 9 -14.31 15.18 -0.11
CA GLN A 9 -13.46 16.29 0.36
C GLN A 9 -13.58 16.53 1.86
N GLN A 10 -14.77 16.34 2.45
CA GLN A 10 -14.95 16.39 3.91
C GLN A 10 -14.43 15.16 4.66
N ALA A 11 -14.22 14.03 3.97
CA ALA A 11 -13.65 12.80 4.53
C ALA A 11 -12.13 12.75 4.43
N ILE A 12 -11.52 13.75 3.76
CA ILE A 12 -10.07 13.95 3.77
C ILE A 12 -9.73 14.64 5.09
N THR A 13 -8.88 13.99 5.87
CA THR A 13 -8.27 14.59 7.06
C THR A 13 -6.93 15.17 6.63
N GLU A 14 -6.84 16.50 6.59
CA GLU A 14 -5.58 17.22 6.37
C GLU A 14 -4.68 17.05 7.60
N ALA A 15 -3.43 16.66 7.39
CA ALA A 15 -2.40 16.58 8.42
C ALA A 15 -1.14 17.35 7.98
N ASP A 16 -0.25 17.62 8.92
CA ASP A 16 1.02 18.27 8.60
C ASP A 16 1.88 17.35 7.70
N GLY A 17 1.91 17.67 6.40
CA GLY A 17 2.76 17.01 5.40
C GLY A 17 2.10 15.88 4.59
N PHE A 18 0.85 15.50 4.87
CA PHE A 18 0.09 14.55 4.07
C PHE A 18 -1.43 14.69 4.29
N ASP A 19 -2.21 14.24 3.33
CA ASP A 19 -3.67 14.17 3.44
C ASP A 19 -4.10 12.69 3.53
N LEU A 20 -4.97 12.38 4.49
CA LEU A 20 -5.47 11.02 4.71
C LEU A 20 -6.92 10.91 4.24
N LEU A 21 -7.16 10.02 3.27
CA LEU A 21 -8.51 9.60 2.89
C LEU A 21 -8.78 8.19 3.44
N THR A 22 -9.74 8.07 4.33
CA THR A 22 -10.20 6.76 4.82
C THR A 22 -11.44 6.31 4.04
N MET A 23 -11.44 5.07 3.54
CA MET A 23 -12.60 4.51 2.83
C MET A 23 -13.75 4.12 3.79
N GLY A 24 -13.48 4.06 5.10
CA GLY A 24 -14.40 3.55 6.12
C GLY A 24 -14.53 2.01 6.09
N HIS A 25 -15.08 1.45 7.17
CA HIS A 25 -15.49 0.03 7.22
C HIS A 25 -16.97 -0.06 6.84
N PRO A 26 -17.34 -0.60 5.67
CA PRO A 26 -18.75 -0.67 5.27
C PRO A 26 -19.49 -1.69 6.14
N GLU A 27 -20.31 -1.21 7.09
CA GLU A 27 -21.26 -2.06 7.81
C GLU A 27 -22.61 -2.14 7.07
N GLY A 28 -23.06 -3.36 6.76
CA GLY A 28 -24.41 -3.63 6.22
C GLY A 28 -24.46 -4.68 5.08
N PRO A 29 -25.65 -5.18 4.73
CA PRO A 29 -25.83 -6.03 3.56
C PRO A 29 -26.02 -5.18 2.29
N GLY A 30 -25.09 -5.28 1.34
CA GLY A 30 -25.20 -4.57 0.06
C GLY A 30 -24.01 -4.81 -0.88
N CYS A 31 -24.20 -4.58 -2.18
CA CYS A 31 -23.13 -4.64 -3.18
C CYS A 31 -22.44 -3.27 -3.26
N TYR A 32 -21.26 -3.16 -2.64
CA TYR A 32 -20.50 -1.89 -2.52
C TYR A 32 -19.70 -1.49 -3.77
N CYS A 33 -19.91 -2.18 -4.90
CA CYS A 33 -19.21 -1.90 -6.14
C CYS A 33 -19.38 -0.45 -6.63
N ALA A 34 -20.53 0.18 -6.38
CA ALA A 34 -20.80 1.55 -6.81
C ALA A 34 -19.99 2.60 -6.02
N ALA A 35 -19.91 2.45 -4.69
CA ALA A 35 -19.12 3.35 -3.84
C ALA A 35 -17.62 3.23 -4.12
N ASN A 36 -17.13 1.99 -4.28
CA ASN A 36 -15.74 1.73 -4.63
C ASN A 36 -15.36 2.29 -6.00
N ASN A 37 -16.24 2.15 -7.00
CA ASN A 37 -15.99 2.74 -8.34
C ASN A 37 -15.95 4.27 -8.30
N LEU A 38 -16.80 4.90 -7.48
CA LEU A 38 -16.81 6.35 -7.33
C LEU A 38 -15.56 6.87 -6.60
N LEU A 39 -15.15 6.21 -5.52
CA LEU A 39 -13.95 6.57 -4.77
C LEU A 39 -12.69 6.39 -5.62
N ARG A 40 -12.65 5.37 -6.48
CA ARG A 40 -11.58 5.17 -7.49
C ARG A 40 -11.51 6.28 -8.52
N ASN A 41 -12.63 6.66 -9.14
CA ASN A 41 -12.66 7.78 -10.09
C ASN A 41 -12.23 9.10 -9.43
N PHE A 42 -12.44 9.22 -8.12
CA PHE A 42 -11.99 10.37 -7.35
C PHE A 42 -10.49 10.30 -7.04
N LEU A 43 -9.97 9.13 -6.64
CA LEU A 43 -8.53 8.88 -6.49
C LEU A 43 -7.76 9.13 -7.80
N ASP A 44 -8.31 8.75 -8.95
CA ASP A 44 -7.70 9.02 -10.26
C ASP A 44 -7.65 10.51 -10.60
N LYS A 45 -8.60 11.31 -10.09
CA LYS A 45 -8.56 12.77 -10.24
C LYS A 45 -7.59 13.40 -9.24
N LEU A 46 -7.62 12.97 -7.98
CA LEU A 46 -6.75 13.47 -6.93
C LEU A 46 -5.29 13.12 -7.17
N SER A 47 -4.98 11.96 -7.76
CA SER A 47 -3.59 11.56 -8.03
C SER A 47 -2.83 12.55 -8.91
N SER A 48 -3.52 13.35 -9.73
CA SER A 48 -2.90 14.45 -10.49
C SER A 48 -2.52 15.68 -9.66
N ALA A 49 -3.05 15.78 -8.43
CA ALA A 49 -2.85 16.89 -7.51
C ALA A 49 -1.82 16.59 -6.41
N TYR A 50 -1.34 15.34 -6.28
CA TYR A 50 -0.31 14.94 -5.32
C TYR A 50 0.91 14.37 -6.04
N ASP A 51 2.10 14.65 -5.50
CA ASP A 51 3.35 14.06 -6.00
C ASP A 51 3.39 12.55 -5.78
N PHE A 52 2.79 12.07 -4.68
CA PHE A 52 2.73 10.65 -4.32
C PHE A 52 1.35 10.29 -3.76
N VAL A 53 0.85 9.11 -4.13
CA VAL A 53 -0.37 8.52 -3.55
C VAL A 53 -0.04 7.12 -3.05
N VAL A 54 -0.26 6.87 -1.76
CA VAL A 54 -0.09 5.55 -1.15
C VAL A 54 -1.47 4.96 -0.87
N ILE A 55 -1.71 3.75 -1.37
CA ILE A 55 -2.96 3.02 -1.16
C ILE A 55 -2.62 1.78 -0.34
N ASP A 56 -3.06 1.77 0.92
CA ASP A 56 -3.03 0.57 1.74
C ASP A 56 -4.23 -0.32 1.39
N ASN A 57 -3.97 -1.55 1.00
CA ASN A 57 -5.00 -2.52 0.63
C ASN A 57 -4.76 -3.83 1.35
N GLU A 58 -5.84 -4.47 1.80
CA GLU A 58 -5.75 -5.84 2.30
C GLU A 58 -5.30 -6.79 1.18
N ALA A 59 -4.88 -8.01 1.53
CA ALA A 59 -4.45 -9.05 0.59
C ALA A 59 -5.49 -9.35 -0.53
N GLY A 60 -6.73 -8.90 -0.38
CA GLY A 60 -7.76 -8.88 -1.40
C GLY A 60 -7.65 -7.70 -2.38
N MET A 61 -7.14 -7.96 -3.59
CA MET A 61 -7.11 -6.96 -4.67
C MET A 61 -8.39 -6.93 -5.51
N GLU A 62 -9.46 -7.61 -5.10
CA GLU A 62 -10.75 -7.62 -5.80
C GLU A 62 -11.29 -6.22 -6.02
N HIS A 63 -11.02 -5.30 -5.09
CA HIS A 63 -11.39 -3.92 -5.21
C HIS A 63 -10.69 -3.25 -6.41
N LEU A 64 -9.44 -3.60 -6.73
CA LEU A 64 -8.63 -3.02 -7.82
C LEU A 64 -9.00 -3.52 -9.23
N SER A 65 -9.75 -4.62 -9.34
CA SER A 65 -9.86 -5.39 -10.58
C SER A 65 -10.98 -4.99 -11.55
N ARG A 66 -12.02 -4.29 -11.11
CA ARG A 66 -13.23 -4.10 -11.93
C ARG A 66 -13.22 -2.81 -12.74
N ARG A 67 -12.58 -2.90 -13.92
CA ARG A 67 -12.81 -2.04 -15.12
C ARG A 67 -12.35 -0.57 -15.04
N THR A 68 -11.12 -0.32 -14.58
CA THR A 68 -10.48 0.98 -14.78
C THR A 68 -8.98 0.85 -14.99
N THR A 69 -8.42 1.68 -15.86
CA THR A 69 -6.98 1.72 -16.19
C THR A 69 -6.19 2.39 -15.07
N ASN A 70 -6.11 1.74 -13.91
CA ASN A 70 -5.28 2.25 -12.82
C ASN A 70 -3.82 1.99 -13.18
N LYS A 71 -3.04 3.07 -13.28
CA LYS A 71 -1.59 3.02 -13.42
C LYS A 71 -1.00 2.98 -12.02
N VAL A 72 -0.29 1.91 -11.72
CA VAL A 72 0.46 1.75 -10.47
C VAL A 72 1.93 1.75 -10.82
N ASP A 73 2.69 2.71 -10.32
CA ASP A 73 4.13 2.76 -10.57
C ASP A 73 4.85 1.64 -9.79
N LEU A 74 4.47 1.44 -8.53
CA LEU A 74 5.07 0.44 -7.66
C LEU A 74 4.01 -0.31 -6.86
N LEU A 75 3.93 -1.63 -7.05
CA LEU A 75 3.11 -2.55 -6.25
C LEU A 75 3.99 -3.35 -5.31
N CYS A 76 3.94 -3.02 -4.02
CA CYS A 76 4.71 -3.67 -2.97
C CYS A 76 3.87 -4.75 -2.27
N ILE A 77 4.28 -6.00 -2.38
CA ILE A 77 3.76 -7.10 -1.56
C ILE A 77 4.60 -7.15 -0.29
N VAL A 78 3.98 -7.03 0.88
CA VAL A 78 4.70 -7.07 2.16
C VAL A 78 4.40 -8.39 2.87
N ALA A 79 5.43 -9.16 3.22
CA ALA A 79 5.25 -10.43 3.94
C ALA A 79 6.45 -10.73 4.85
N GLU A 80 6.27 -11.60 5.84
CA GLU A 80 7.37 -12.15 6.63
C GLU A 80 7.95 -13.40 5.92
N PRO A 81 9.26 -13.70 6.04
CA PRO A 81 9.94 -14.80 5.34
C PRO A 81 9.63 -16.19 5.92
N THR A 82 8.36 -16.43 6.28
CA THR A 82 7.85 -17.71 6.76
C THR A 82 7.33 -18.55 5.58
N PRO A 83 7.18 -19.87 5.72
CA PRO A 83 6.56 -20.71 4.69
C PRO A 83 5.16 -20.21 4.28
N LEU A 84 4.34 -19.79 5.25
CA LEU A 84 3.02 -19.24 4.99
C LEU A 84 3.10 -17.88 4.30
N GLY A 85 3.96 -16.97 4.77
CA GLY A 85 4.14 -15.66 4.15
C GLY A 85 4.60 -15.76 2.69
N ALA A 86 5.51 -16.68 2.39
CA ALA A 86 5.95 -16.96 1.02
C ALA A 86 4.81 -17.47 0.12
N VAL A 87 3.99 -18.41 0.59
CA VAL A 87 2.85 -18.93 -0.16
C VAL A 87 1.81 -17.84 -0.40
N THR A 88 1.49 -17.04 0.62
CA THR A 88 0.53 -15.93 0.51
C THR A 88 1.02 -14.86 -0.47
N ALA A 89 2.30 -14.46 -0.38
CA ALA A 89 2.88 -13.48 -1.29
C ALA A 89 2.85 -13.96 -2.75
N GLN A 90 3.25 -15.21 -3.01
CA GLN A 90 3.19 -15.81 -4.34
C GLN A 90 1.76 -15.77 -4.91
N ARG A 91 0.76 -16.11 -4.09
CA ARG A 91 -0.64 -16.07 -4.50
C ARG A 91 -1.12 -14.64 -4.82
N ILE A 92 -0.73 -13.65 -4.01
CA ILE A 92 -1.05 -12.23 -4.29
C ILE A 92 -0.42 -11.80 -5.61
N PHE A 93 0.84 -12.15 -5.86
CA PHE A 93 1.52 -11.86 -7.11
C PHE A 93 0.82 -12.47 -8.33
N GLU A 94 0.45 -13.75 -8.26
CA GLU A 94 -0.29 -14.42 -9.33
C GLU A 94 -1.67 -13.79 -9.57
N LEU A 95 -2.34 -13.33 -8.51
CA LEU A 95 -3.59 -12.58 -8.64
C LEU A 95 -3.35 -11.23 -9.31
N ALA A 96 -2.28 -10.51 -8.95
CA ALA A 96 -1.96 -9.19 -9.50
C ALA A 96 -1.73 -9.27 -11.01
N GLU A 97 -0.99 -10.28 -11.46
CA GLU A 97 -0.72 -10.57 -12.88
C GLU A 97 -2.00 -10.84 -13.68
N GLN A 98 -3.06 -11.34 -13.03
CA GLN A 98 -4.35 -11.62 -13.67
C GLN A 98 -5.29 -10.42 -13.67
N LEU A 99 -5.02 -9.39 -12.87
CA LEU A 99 -5.87 -8.21 -12.79
C LEU A 99 -5.62 -7.28 -13.99
N PRO A 100 -6.65 -6.61 -14.51
CA PRO A 100 -6.51 -5.65 -15.62
C PRO A 100 -5.96 -4.30 -15.14
N ILE A 101 -4.91 -4.31 -14.31
CA ILE A 101 -4.21 -3.14 -13.80
C ILE A 101 -2.86 -2.98 -14.50
N SER A 102 -2.45 -1.74 -14.78
CA SER A 102 -1.15 -1.47 -15.39
C SER A 102 -0.13 -1.19 -14.30
N VAL A 103 0.64 -2.20 -13.91
CA VAL A 103 1.70 -2.07 -12.90
C VAL A 103 3.05 -1.93 -13.59
N LYS A 104 3.82 -0.87 -13.33
CA LYS A 104 5.17 -0.71 -13.90
C LYS A 104 6.17 -1.64 -13.20
N GLN A 105 6.13 -1.69 -11.87
CA GLN A 105 7.00 -2.55 -11.06
C GLN A 105 6.20 -3.25 -9.96
N ILE A 106 6.37 -4.55 -9.85
CA ILE A 106 5.77 -5.40 -8.81
C ILE A 106 6.87 -6.20 -8.12
N GLY A 107 6.79 -6.33 -6.80
CA GLY A 107 7.78 -7.05 -6.02
C GLY A 107 7.46 -7.15 -4.55
N ILE A 108 8.28 -7.92 -3.84
CA ILE A 108 8.12 -8.21 -2.42
C ILE A 108 9.11 -7.44 -1.54
N ILE A 109 8.60 -6.97 -0.40
CA ILE A 109 9.36 -6.50 0.74
C ILE A 109 9.22 -7.53 1.86
N TRP A 110 10.34 -8.11 2.30
CA TRP A 110 10.37 -9.03 3.43
C TRP A 110 10.41 -8.24 4.74
N ASN A 111 9.30 -8.20 5.46
CA ASN A 111 9.19 -7.53 6.75
C ASN A 111 9.77 -8.38 7.89
N LYS A 112 10.26 -7.72 8.95
CA LYS A 112 10.91 -8.32 10.12
C LYS A 112 12.00 -9.34 9.76
N ALA A 113 12.77 -9.03 8.73
CA ALA A 113 13.71 -9.95 8.12
C ALA A 113 15.06 -9.29 7.84
N ASN A 114 16.13 -10.05 8.07
CA ASN A 114 17.49 -9.66 7.67
C ASN A 114 17.94 -10.33 6.36
N SER A 115 17.14 -11.28 5.85
CA SER A 115 17.43 -12.02 4.64
C SER A 115 16.16 -12.23 3.83
N SER A 116 16.32 -12.25 2.51
CA SER A 116 15.22 -12.45 1.57
C SER A 116 15.12 -13.92 1.17
N LYS A 117 13.89 -14.37 0.90
CA LYS A 117 13.65 -15.63 0.20
C LYS A 117 13.28 -15.34 -1.25
N LYS A 118 13.86 -16.09 -2.19
CA LYS A 118 13.49 -16.00 -3.60
C LYS A 118 12.13 -16.64 -3.83
N LEU A 119 11.29 -15.94 -4.59
CA LEU A 119 10.00 -16.40 -5.09
C LEU A 119 10.04 -16.40 -6.63
N ASP A 120 9.26 -17.28 -7.24
CA ASP A 120 9.31 -17.48 -8.68
C ASP A 120 8.60 -16.34 -9.42
N GLY A 121 9.31 -15.71 -10.35
CA GLY A 121 8.79 -14.60 -11.17
C GLY A 121 8.63 -13.27 -10.44
N MET A 122 8.91 -13.21 -9.13
CA MET A 122 8.69 -12.02 -8.31
C MET A 122 9.99 -11.29 -7.99
N ASN A 123 10.03 -9.97 -8.24
CA ASN A 123 11.14 -9.13 -7.82
C ASN A 123 11.21 -9.02 -6.30
N ILE A 124 12.41 -8.91 -5.76
CA ILE A 124 12.62 -8.64 -4.34
C ILE A 124 13.11 -7.20 -4.22
N PHE A 125 12.30 -6.35 -3.62
CA PHE A 125 12.67 -4.95 -3.40
C PHE A 125 13.61 -4.78 -2.21
N GLY A 126 13.48 -5.65 -1.20
CA GLY A 126 14.42 -5.68 -0.09
C GLY A 126 13.85 -6.34 1.15
N CYS A 127 14.55 -6.13 2.27
CA CYS A 127 14.11 -6.57 3.58
C CYS A 127 14.07 -5.39 4.54
N VAL A 128 13.07 -5.37 5.41
CA VAL A 128 12.97 -4.45 6.54
C VAL A 128 13.27 -5.25 7.80
N PRO A 129 14.35 -4.94 8.53
CA PRO A 129 14.71 -5.66 9.74
C PRO A 129 13.65 -5.48 10.83
N TYR A 130 13.59 -6.41 11.77
CA TYR A 130 12.85 -6.20 13.00
C TYR A 130 13.51 -5.05 13.78
N ASP A 131 12.70 -4.08 14.19
CA ASP A 131 13.16 -2.92 14.94
C ASP A 131 12.27 -2.72 16.17
N GLN A 132 12.87 -2.83 17.35
CA GLN A 132 12.15 -2.72 18.61
C GLN A 132 11.57 -1.31 18.80
N ALA A 133 12.25 -0.26 18.33
CA ALA A 133 11.76 1.11 18.46
C ALA A 133 10.45 1.33 17.69
N VAL A 134 10.31 0.68 16.52
CA VAL A 134 9.06 0.72 15.73
C VAL A 134 7.92 0.01 16.47
N LEU A 135 8.22 -1.12 17.11
CA LEU A 135 7.22 -1.83 17.91
C LEU A 135 6.79 -1.01 19.13
N ASP A 136 7.74 -0.43 19.84
CA ASP A 136 7.48 0.35 21.05
C ASP A 136 6.66 1.61 20.73
N ALA A 137 7.02 2.34 19.67
CA ALA A 137 6.24 3.48 19.17
C ALA A 137 4.81 3.07 18.82
N SER A 138 4.65 1.96 18.09
CA SER A 138 3.32 1.43 17.74
C SER A 138 2.50 1.05 18.98
N MET A 139 3.11 0.49 20.03
CA MET A 139 2.43 0.15 21.28
C MET A 139 2.03 1.38 22.09
N GLN A 140 2.78 2.48 21.96
CA GLN A 140 2.51 3.74 22.66
C GLN A 140 1.52 4.64 21.89
N GLY A 141 1.08 4.22 20.71
CA GLY A 141 0.24 5.03 19.83
C GLY A 141 0.98 6.20 19.17
N GLU A 142 2.31 6.17 19.23
CA GLU A 142 3.19 7.12 18.54
C GLU A 142 3.26 6.78 17.05
N THR A 143 3.59 7.78 16.24
CA THR A 143 3.67 7.62 14.79
C THR A 143 5.08 7.20 14.38
N ILE A 144 5.22 6.65 13.17
CA ILE A 144 6.55 6.36 12.61
C ILE A 144 7.41 7.62 12.44
N PHE A 145 6.80 8.81 12.43
CA PHE A 145 7.52 10.09 12.39
C PHE A 145 8.23 10.42 13.71
N ASP A 146 7.79 9.81 14.81
CA ASP A 146 8.37 9.98 16.15
C ASP A 146 9.52 8.98 16.40
N VAL A 147 9.63 7.93 15.59
CA VAL A 147 10.75 6.98 15.64
C VAL A 147 12.02 7.67 15.16
N GLU A 148 13.14 7.44 15.86
CA GLU A 148 14.43 7.98 15.46
C GLU A 148 14.73 7.68 13.98
N GLN A 149 15.07 8.73 13.21
CA GLN A 149 15.32 8.63 11.77
C GLN A 149 16.53 7.75 11.38
N ASN A 150 17.28 7.27 12.37
CA ASN A 150 18.38 6.32 12.21
C ASN A 150 17.99 4.87 12.54
N SER A 151 16.72 4.60 12.83
CA SER A 151 16.24 3.24 13.07
C SER A 151 16.48 2.35 11.84
N SER A 152 16.81 1.09 12.11
CA SER A 152 17.20 0.14 11.06
C SER A 152 16.07 -0.12 10.07
N ALA A 153 14.83 -0.15 10.56
CA ALA A 153 13.64 -0.30 9.72
C ALA A 153 13.44 0.93 8.82
N PHE A 154 13.54 2.14 9.37
CA PHE A 154 13.34 3.37 8.60
C PHE A 154 14.40 3.53 7.50
N VAL A 155 15.67 3.28 7.81
CA VAL A 155 16.77 3.31 6.84
C VAL A 155 16.55 2.28 5.73
N ALA A 156 16.08 1.07 6.08
CA ALA A 156 15.79 0.04 5.10
C ALA A 156 14.64 0.42 4.16
N VAL A 157 13.52 0.94 4.70
CA VAL A 157 12.37 1.40 3.90
C VAL A 157 12.78 2.54 2.97
N ARG A 158 13.50 3.56 3.47
CA ARG A 158 13.99 4.67 2.65
C ARG A 158 14.81 4.17 1.48
N LYS A 159 15.77 3.28 1.73
CA LYS A 159 16.61 2.70 0.68
C LYS A 159 15.80 1.93 -0.37
N ILE A 160 14.82 1.14 0.07
CA ILE A 160 13.93 0.41 -0.83
C ILE A 160 13.16 1.39 -1.72
N LEU A 161 12.58 2.43 -1.15
CA LEU A 161 11.79 3.40 -1.89
C LEU A 161 12.64 4.22 -2.88
N GLU A 162 13.81 4.71 -2.48
CA GLU A 162 14.74 5.45 -3.36
C GLU A 162 15.17 4.63 -4.59
N GLN A 163 15.33 3.31 -4.42
CA GLN A 163 15.73 2.41 -5.51
C GLN A 163 14.61 2.12 -6.51
N ASN A 164 13.35 2.18 -6.08
CA ASN A 164 12.21 1.73 -6.88
C ASN A 164 11.28 2.87 -7.35
N LEU A 165 11.24 4.02 -6.66
CA LEU A 165 10.40 5.17 -7.05
C LEU A 165 11.06 6.11 -8.07
N THR A 166 12.38 6.06 -8.23
CA THR A 166 13.15 7.01 -9.06
C THR A 166 13.47 6.48 -10.47
N SER A 167 12.88 5.34 -10.87
CA SER A 167 13.16 4.62 -12.14
C SER A 167 12.07 4.75 -13.18
#